data_AF-A0A7S0B5E5-F1
#
_entry.id   AF-A0A7S0B5E5-F1
#
_cell.length_a   1.000
_cell.length_b   1.000
_cell.length_c   1.000
_cell.angle_alpha   90.00
_cell.angle_beta   90.00
_cell.angle_gamma   90.00
#
_symmetry.space_group_name_H-M   'P 1'
#
loop_
_entity.id
_entity.type
_entity.pdbx_description
1 polymer ?
#
loop_
_entity_poly.entity_id
_entity_poly.type
_entity_poly.pdbx_seq_one_letter_code
_entity_poly.pdbx_strand_id
1 'polypeptide(L)'
;YALLLKDTLQAAANDADSVVWEKMAQTKRLIRNLEELFHAADESGDGYLSLEEFKKILAYPKVKTWLHALGVDTHDCQTLFEFLDDSDDHLLSYEEFTQGIMRMKGQ
;
A
#
# COMPACT_ATOMS: atom_id res chain seq x y z
N TYR A 1 31.58 14.81 -35.20
CA TYR A 1 30.17 14.54 -34.84
C TYR A 1 29.98 13.25 -34.04
N ALA A 2 30.94 12.84 -33.17
CA ALA A 2 30.82 11.61 -32.37
C ALA A 2 30.68 11.85 -30.85
N LEU A 3 30.69 13.11 -30.40
CA LEU A 3 30.61 13.48 -28.98
C LEU A 3 29.16 13.55 -28.45
N LEU A 4 28.16 13.73 -29.32
CA LEU A 4 26.76 13.87 -28.89
C LEU A 4 26.09 12.55 -28.48
N LEU A 5 26.57 11.40 -28.96
CA LEU A 5 25.95 10.09 -28.67
C LEU A 5 26.36 9.52 -27.31
N LYS A 6 27.51 9.93 -26.78
CA LYS A 6 28.03 9.39 -25.52
C LYS A 6 27.39 10.06 -24.30
N ASP A 7 27.09 11.35 -24.42
CA ASP A 7 26.41 12.14 -23.38
C ASP A 7 24.94 11.71 -23.21
N THR A 8 24.24 11.44 -24.33
CA THR A 8 22.82 11.01 -24.28
C THR A 8 22.63 9.61 -23.71
N LEU A 9 23.57 8.68 -23.96
CA LEU A 9 23.52 7.32 -23.39
C LEU A 9 23.83 7.30 -21.89
N GLN A 10 24.72 8.18 -21.42
CA GLN A 10 25.10 8.23 -20.00
C GLN A 10 24.06 8.94 -19.14
N ALA A 11 23.36 9.95 -19.68
CA ALA A 11 22.23 10.58 -19.02
C ALA A 11 21.07 9.59 -18.79
N ALA A 12 20.73 8.78 -19.80
CA ALA A 12 19.64 7.80 -19.71
C ALA A 12 19.88 6.72 -18.63
N ALA A 13 21.13 6.32 -18.39
CA ALA A 13 21.48 5.36 -17.34
C ALA A 13 21.36 5.97 -15.93
N ASN A 14 21.67 7.26 -15.77
CA ASN A 14 21.64 7.95 -14.49
C ASN A 14 20.21 8.34 -14.07
N ASP A 15 19.36 8.66 -15.05
CA ASP A 15 17.92 8.84 -14.84
C ASP A 15 17.28 7.53 -14.36
N ALA A 16 17.56 6.41 -15.00
CA ALA A 16 16.97 5.12 -14.65
C ALA A 16 17.28 4.68 -13.20
N ASP A 17 18.52 4.87 -12.73
CA ASP A 17 18.92 4.52 -11.37
C ASP A 17 18.24 5.42 -10.31
N SER A 18 18.11 6.72 -10.60
CA SER A 18 17.43 7.67 -9.72
C SER A 18 15.93 7.37 -9.57
N VAL A 19 15.25 6.99 -10.67
CA VAL A 19 13.81 6.65 -10.62
C VAL A 19 13.56 5.39 -9.79
N VAL A 20 14.47 4.41 -9.86
CA VAL A 20 14.36 3.16 -9.09
C VAL A 20 14.52 3.44 -7.59
N TRP A 21 15.51 4.24 -7.20
CA TRP A 21 15.71 4.61 -5.79
C TRP A 21 14.52 5.36 -5.19
N GLU A 22 13.95 6.30 -5.96
CA GLU A 22 12.81 7.09 -5.51
C GLU A 22 11.55 6.22 -5.35
N LYS A 23 11.28 5.31 -6.30
CA LYS A 23 10.21 4.32 -6.16
C LYS A 23 10.41 3.42 -4.94
N MET A 24 11.63 2.92 -4.71
CA MET A 24 11.92 2.08 -3.54
C MET A 24 11.72 2.82 -2.22
N ALA A 25 12.12 4.09 -2.13
CA ALA A 25 11.92 4.91 -0.94
C ALA A 25 10.44 5.18 -0.65
N GLN A 26 9.64 5.44 -1.70
CA GLN A 26 8.19 5.60 -1.60
C GLN A 26 7.52 4.30 -1.12
N THR A 27 7.90 3.16 -1.70
CA THR A 27 7.39 1.85 -1.29
C THR A 27 7.75 1.53 0.16
N LYS A 28 8.98 1.81 0.60
CA LYS A 28 9.39 1.60 2.00
C LYS A 28 8.55 2.41 3.00
N ARG A 29 8.27 3.68 2.69
CA ARG A 29 7.42 4.52 3.54
C ARG A 29 5.98 4.00 3.58
N LEU A 30 5.49 3.53 2.45
CA LEU A 30 4.16 2.92 2.34
C LEU A 30 4.04 1.68 3.24
N ILE A 31 5.00 0.76 3.13
CA ILE A 31 5.03 -0.47 3.93
C ILE A 31 5.08 -0.14 5.42
N ARG A 32 5.89 0.84 5.82
CA ARG A 32 5.98 1.23 7.24
C ARG A 32 4.66 1.80 7.77
N ASN A 33 4.00 2.65 6.99
CA ASN A 33 2.70 3.19 7.36
C ASN A 33 1.62 2.09 7.39
N LEU A 34 1.68 1.12 6.47
CA LEU A 34 0.81 -0.06 6.45
C LEU A 34 0.97 -0.89 7.72
N GLU A 35 2.20 -1.18 8.11
CA GLU A 35 2.55 -1.92 9.32
C GLU A 35 2.04 -1.21 10.59
N GLU A 36 2.28 0.11 10.71
CA GLU A 36 1.76 0.89 11.84
C GLU A 36 0.24 0.90 11.89
N LEU A 37 -0.43 1.01 10.73
CA LEU A 37 -1.88 1.03 10.65
C LEU A 37 -2.49 -0.35 10.93
N PHE A 38 -1.84 -1.42 10.46
CA PHE A 38 -2.23 -2.80 10.74
C PHE A 38 -2.11 -3.10 12.23
N HIS A 39 -0.98 -2.75 12.86
CA HIS A 39 -0.81 -2.90 14.30
C HIS A 39 -1.77 -2.03 15.13
N ALA A 40 -2.11 -0.84 14.65
CA ALA A 40 -3.11 0.00 15.32
C ALA A 40 -4.53 -0.56 15.17
N ALA A 41 -4.73 -1.48 14.23
CA ALA A 41 -6.03 -2.05 13.91
C ALA A 41 -6.26 -3.45 14.50
N ASP A 42 -5.19 -4.23 14.62
CA ASP A 42 -5.16 -5.53 15.29
C ASP A 42 -5.22 -5.32 16.82
N GLU A 43 -6.43 -5.03 17.32
CA GLU A 43 -6.67 -4.91 18.77
C GLU A 43 -6.51 -6.26 19.49
N SER A 44 -6.76 -7.37 18.78
CA SER A 44 -6.62 -8.72 19.33
C SER A 44 -5.16 -9.16 19.46
N GLY A 45 -4.26 -8.61 18.65
CA GLY A 45 -2.85 -8.96 18.60
C GLY A 45 -2.60 -10.35 17.99
N ASP A 46 -3.54 -10.84 17.18
CA ASP A 46 -3.48 -12.18 16.57
C ASP A 46 -2.71 -12.15 15.24
N GLY A 47 -2.39 -10.96 14.73
CA GLY A 47 -1.75 -10.77 13.43
C GLY A 47 -2.73 -10.83 12.25
N TYR A 48 -4.03 -10.74 12.53
CA TYR A 48 -5.12 -10.73 11.54
C TYR A 48 -6.12 -9.62 11.86
N LEU A 49 -6.77 -9.10 10.83
CA LEU A 49 -7.85 -8.15 10.94
C LEU A 49 -9.18 -8.81 10.61
N SER A 50 -10.03 -8.95 11.62
CA SER A 50 -11.41 -9.42 11.43
C SER A 50 -12.27 -8.33 10.79
N LEU A 51 -13.38 -8.69 10.14
CA LEU A 51 -14.33 -7.72 9.59
C LEU A 51 -14.77 -6.66 10.63
N GLU A 52 -14.94 -7.06 11.88
CA GLU A 52 -15.34 -6.17 12.98
C GLU A 52 -14.23 -5.16 13.35
N GLU A 53 -12.98 -5.61 13.42
CA GLU A 53 -11.80 -4.78 13.68
C GLU A 53 -11.58 -3.82 12.51
N PHE A 54 -11.69 -4.34 11.28
CA PHE A 54 -11.59 -3.54 10.08
C PHE A 54 -12.65 -2.43 10.02
N LYS A 55 -13.89 -2.75 10.37
CA LYS A 55 -14.99 -1.77 10.41
C LYS A 55 -14.78 -0.72 11.49
N LYS A 56 -14.29 -1.11 12.67
CA LYS A 56 -13.90 -0.18 13.72
C LYS A 56 -12.79 0.75 13.26
N ILE A 57 -11.76 0.23 12.59
CA ILE A 57 -10.62 1.07 12.17
C ILE A 57 -11.03 2.06 11.09
N LEU A 58 -11.91 1.64 10.18
CA LEU A 58 -12.45 2.48 9.12
C LEU A 58 -13.33 3.62 9.66
N ALA A 59 -13.87 3.45 10.87
CA ALA A 59 -14.54 4.53 11.58
C ALA A 59 -13.55 5.62 12.06
N TYR A 60 -12.26 5.32 12.18
CA TYR A 60 -11.26 6.32 12.55
C TYR A 60 -10.95 7.25 11.37
N PRO A 61 -11.09 8.57 11.55
CA PRO A 61 -10.90 9.53 10.47
C PRO A 61 -9.47 9.53 9.90
N LYS A 62 -8.47 9.18 10.71
CA LYS A 62 -7.07 9.04 10.26
C LYS A 62 -6.91 7.92 9.23
N VAL A 63 -7.45 6.74 9.54
CA VAL A 63 -7.41 5.56 8.65
C VAL A 63 -8.17 5.84 7.37
N LYS A 64 -9.36 6.44 7.50
CA LYS A 64 -10.19 6.82 6.35
C LYS A 64 -9.49 7.81 5.41
N THR A 65 -8.85 8.83 5.97
CA THR A 65 -8.06 9.81 5.21
C THR A 65 -6.86 9.15 4.52
N TRP A 66 -6.21 8.22 5.21
CA TRP A 66 -5.05 7.52 4.69
C TRP A 66 -5.41 6.57 3.54
N LEU A 67 -6.47 5.76 3.69
CA LEU A 67 -7.01 4.92 2.62
C LEU A 67 -7.46 5.77 1.42
N HIS A 68 -8.14 6.89 1.67
CA HIS A 68 -8.51 7.81 0.60
C HIS A 68 -7.29 8.44 -0.09
N ALA A 69 -6.21 8.72 0.64
CA ALA A 69 -4.94 9.19 0.07
C ALA A 69 -4.25 8.12 -0.80
N LEU A 70 -4.59 6.84 -0.59
CA LEU A 70 -4.17 5.72 -1.43
C LEU A 70 -5.10 5.44 -2.60
N GLY A 71 -6.17 6.23 -2.77
CA GLY A 71 -7.18 6.02 -3.81
C GLY A 71 -8.18 4.91 -3.48
N VAL A 72 -8.28 4.52 -2.22
CA VAL A 72 -9.19 3.47 -1.76
C VAL A 72 -10.52 4.07 -1.31
N ASP A 73 -11.59 3.69 -2.00
CA ASP A 73 -12.94 4.14 -1.68
C ASP A 73 -13.51 3.36 -0.48
N THR A 74 -13.55 4.03 0.67
CA THR A 74 -14.06 3.47 1.93
C THR A 74 -15.59 3.53 2.08
N HIS A 75 -16.31 3.81 1.00
CA HIS A 75 -17.79 3.93 1.01
C HIS A 75 -18.45 2.62 1.43
N ASP A 76 -17.86 1.48 1.07
CA ASP A 76 -18.37 0.16 1.42
C ASP A 76 -17.25 -0.69 2.04
N CYS A 77 -17.14 -0.60 3.37
CA CYS A 77 -16.17 -1.35 4.18
C CYS A 77 -16.20 -2.86 3.89
N GLN A 78 -17.40 -3.40 3.67
CA GLN A 78 -17.60 -4.82 3.48
C GLN A 78 -17.08 -5.24 2.10
N THR A 79 -17.50 -4.53 1.04
CA THR A 79 -16.97 -4.76 -0.31
C THR A 79 -15.45 -4.58 -0.37
N LEU A 80 -14.92 -3.60 0.36
CA LEU A 80 -13.47 -3.40 0.44
C LEU A 80 -12.77 -4.57 1.13
N PHE A 81 -13.34 -5.08 2.22
CA PHE A 81 -12.78 -6.22 2.94
C PHE A 81 -12.79 -7.47 2.05
N GLU A 82 -13.91 -7.78 1.41
CA GLU A 82 -14.03 -8.89 0.45
C GLU A 82 -13.08 -8.75 -0.75
N PHE A 83 -12.74 -7.53 -1.15
CA PHE A 83 -11.76 -7.31 -2.23
C PHE A 83 -10.31 -7.56 -1.78
N LEU A 84 -10.03 -7.37 -0.49
CA LEU A 84 -8.70 -7.55 0.09
C LEU A 84 -8.48 -8.99 0.58
N ASP A 85 -9.55 -9.68 0.97
CA ASP A 85 -9.56 -11.07 1.44
C ASP A 85 -9.47 -12.03 0.23
N ASP A 86 -8.26 -12.51 -0.07
CA ASP A 86 -8.02 -13.46 -1.16
C ASP A 86 -8.27 -14.90 -0.69
N SER A 87 -8.15 -15.15 0.62
CA SER A 87 -8.30 -16.47 1.22
C SER A 87 -9.75 -16.87 1.53
N ASP A 88 -10.71 -15.93 1.43
CA ASP A 88 -12.15 -16.09 1.75
C ASP A 88 -12.41 -16.52 3.22
N ASP A 89 -11.41 -16.37 4.08
CA ASP A 89 -11.48 -16.80 5.49
C ASP A 89 -12.11 -15.73 6.39
N HIS A 90 -12.56 -14.61 5.80
CA HIS A 90 -13.11 -13.45 6.49
C HIS A 90 -12.13 -12.80 7.48
N LEU A 91 -10.83 -12.98 7.23
CA LEU A 91 -9.71 -12.51 8.03
C LEU A 91 -8.66 -11.93 7.09
N LEU A 92 -8.24 -10.69 7.36
CA LEU A 92 -7.17 -10.05 6.59
C LEU A 92 -5.83 -10.24 7.31
N SER A 93 -4.96 -11.07 6.75
CA SER A 93 -3.58 -11.13 7.20
C SER A 93 -2.80 -9.85 6.82
N TYR A 94 -1.69 -9.61 7.50
CA TYR A 94 -0.79 -8.50 7.15
C TYR A 94 -0.33 -8.55 5.69
N GLU A 95 -0.09 -9.75 5.15
CA GLU A 95 0.29 -9.93 3.75
C GLU A 95 -0.86 -9.57 2.80
N GLU A 96 -2.07 -10.05 3.04
CA GLU A 96 -3.25 -9.73 2.22
C GLU A 96 -3.56 -8.23 2.25
N PHE A 97 -3.52 -7.62 3.43
CA PHE A 97 -3.73 -6.19 3.59
C PHE A 97 -2.67 -5.39 2.81
N THR A 98 -1.39 -5.73 2.97
CA THR A 98 -0.29 -5.04 2.28
C THR A 98 -0.36 -5.24 0.77
N GLN A 99 -0.58 -6.47 0.30
CA GLN A 99 -0.66 -6.79 -1.12
C GLN A 99 -1.90 -6.18 -1.78
N GLY A 100 -3.05 -6.24 -1.11
CA GLY A 100 -4.29 -5.64 -1.60
C GLY A 100 -4.14 -4.13 -1.79
N ILE A 101 -3.57 -3.43 -0.81
CA ILE A 101 -3.29 -1.99 -0.92
C ILE A 101 -2.22 -1.70 -2.00
N MET A 102 -1.17 -2.53 -2.12
CA MET A 102 -0.17 -2.38 -3.18
C MET A 102 -0.78 -2.57 -4.58
N ARG A 103 -1.72 -3.50 -4.75
CA ARG A 103 -2.47 -3.71 -5.99
C ARG A 103 -3.29 -2.47 -6.35
N MET A 104 -3.99 -1.89 -5.38
CA MET A 104 -4.84 -0.70 -5.60
C MET A 104 -4.02 0.54 -5.98
N LYS A 105 -2.82 0.70 -5.40
CA LYS A 105 -1.90 1.80 -5.76
C LYS A 105 -1.27 1.63 -7.16
N GLY A 106 -1.24 0.41 -7.69
CA GLY A 106 -0.55 0.06 -8.94
C GLY A 106 -1.34 0.32 -10.22
N GLN A 107 -2.62 0.69 -10.12
CA GLN A 107 -3.46 1.09 -11.26
C GLN A 107 -3.34 2.57 -11.59
#